data_AF-A0A3D5J0M2-F1
#
_entry.id   AF-A0A3D5J0M2-F1
#
_cell.length_a   1.000
_cell.length_b   1.000
_cell.length_c   1.000
_cell.angle_alpha   90.00
_cell.angle_beta   90.00
_cell.angle_gamma   90.00
#
_symmetry.space_group_name_H-M   'P 1'
#
loop_
_entity.id
_entity.type
_entity.pdbx_description
1 polymer ?
#
loop_
_entity_poly.entity_id
_entity_poly.type
_entity_poly.pdbx_seq_one_letter_code
_entity_poly.pdbx_strand_id
1 'polypeptide(L)'
;MNKKQFLLGLLLVCVFACKDATKTSDEHQSPKNESAIEQTGDEANFSSPLNKDEVVKNIQGKWKESEYPYRMMEISGQEVKFTEEGVVEPPTFKAFEISNKCPFQVNNIKEVDKNTIILSLTEEQRCEKLKIENETLILSGYSTNTEADYKIVYKKME
;
A
#
# COMPACT_ATOMS: atom_id res chain seq x y z
N MET A 1 56.76 -19.92 5.08
CA MET A 1 56.70 -19.24 3.76
C MET A 1 55.33 -18.60 3.64
N ASN A 2 55.33 -17.28 3.44
CA ASN A 2 54.30 -16.34 3.88
C ASN A 2 53.12 -16.21 2.89
N LYS A 3 51.90 -16.01 3.39
CA LYS A 3 50.91 -15.15 2.71
C LYS A 3 50.47 -14.03 3.64
N LYS A 4 50.91 -12.84 3.23
CA LYS A 4 50.86 -11.52 3.85
C LYS A 4 49.40 -11.07 4.07
N GLN A 5 49.05 -10.72 5.30
CA GLN A 5 48.92 -9.34 5.81
C GLN A 5 47.80 -8.51 5.15
N PHE A 6 46.71 -8.47 5.89
CA PHE A 6 45.83 -7.33 6.17
C PHE A 6 46.51 -5.96 6.01
N LEU A 7 45.91 -5.03 5.26
CA LEU A 7 46.14 -3.60 5.46
C LEU A 7 44.93 -2.76 4.99
N LEU A 8 44.42 -1.98 5.94
CA LEU A 8 43.47 -0.87 5.80
C LEU A 8 43.91 0.14 4.74
N GLY A 9 42.93 0.76 4.05
CA GLY A 9 43.12 1.98 3.25
C GLY A 9 41.86 2.84 3.24
N LEU A 10 42.02 4.08 3.74
CA LEU A 10 41.06 5.13 4.07
C LEU A 10 40.02 5.56 3.02
N LEU A 11 38.83 5.91 3.55
CA LEU A 11 37.99 7.10 3.28
C LEU A 11 38.57 8.23 2.39
N LEU A 12 37.76 8.76 1.45
CA LEU A 12 37.61 10.20 1.14
C LEU A 12 36.44 10.41 0.15
N VAL A 13 35.23 10.74 0.63
CA VAL A 13 34.61 12.09 0.72
C VAL A 13 34.12 12.68 -0.62
N CYS A 14 32.83 12.98 -0.59
CA CYS A 14 31.90 13.66 -1.50
C CYS A 14 32.46 14.68 -2.53
N VAL A 15 31.89 14.62 -3.73
CA VAL A 15 31.61 15.83 -4.53
C VAL A 15 30.14 15.82 -4.95
N PHE A 16 29.32 16.51 -4.16
CA PHE A 16 28.07 17.07 -4.63
C PHE A 16 28.42 18.25 -5.55
N ALA A 17 27.98 18.22 -6.80
CA ALA A 17 27.88 19.41 -7.62
C ALA A 17 26.43 19.58 -8.05
N CYS A 18 25.69 20.35 -7.25
CA CYS A 18 24.44 20.97 -7.68
C CYS A 18 24.72 21.85 -8.90
N LYS A 19 23.90 21.73 -9.94
CA LYS A 19 23.81 22.74 -11.01
C LYS A 19 22.36 23.18 -11.10
N ASP A 20 22.06 24.26 -10.40
CA ASP A 20 20.89 25.08 -10.69
C ASP A 20 21.33 26.54 -10.87
N ALA A 21 20.72 27.14 -11.90
CA ALA A 21 20.37 28.56 -12.08
C ALA A 21 20.81 29.17 -13.42
N THR A 22 19.87 29.14 -14.35
CA THR A 22 19.26 30.28 -15.04
C THR A 22 20.15 31.28 -15.79
N LYS A 23 19.88 31.44 -17.10
CA LYS A 23 20.01 32.71 -17.83
C LYS A 23 18.79 32.95 -18.72
N THR A 24 18.13 34.07 -18.46
CA THR A 24 17.03 34.72 -19.21
C THR A 24 17.59 35.56 -20.37
N SER A 25 16.84 35.67 -21.48
CA SER A 25 16.76 36.82 -22.42
C SER A 25 15.74 36.43 -23.51
N ASP A 26 14.48 36.84 -23.42
CA ASP A 26 13.83 38.10 -23.85
C ASP A 26 13.35 38.12 -25.31
N GLU A 27 12.02 38.31 -25.45
CA GLU A 27 11.19 38.88 -26.53
C GLU A 27 11.34 38.37 -27.99
N HIS A 28 10.30 38.15 -28.79
CA HIS A 28 9.04 38.90 -28.94
C HIS A 28 8.04 38.10 -29.83
N GLN A 29 6.77 38.52 -29.78
CA GLN A 29 5.63 38.26 -30.70
C GLN A 29 4.49 37.34 -30.21
N SER A 30 3.48 38.01 -29.63
CA SER A 30 2.07 37.64 -29.74
C SER A 30 1.56 37.88 -31.18
N PRO A 31 0.50 37.18 -31.62
CA PRO A 31 -0.81 37.81 -31.46
C PRO A 31 -1.88 36.86 -30.91
N LYS A 32 -2.80 37.51 -30.18
CA LYS A 32 -4.08 37.03 -29.66
C LYS A 32 -4.96 36.42 -30.76
N ASN A 33 -5.71 35.37 -30.41
CA ASN A 33 -7.13 35.32 -30.71
C ASN A 33 -7.91 34.66 -29.56
N GLU A 34 -9.01 35.32 -29.26
CA GLU A 34 -9.98 35.16 -28.19
C GLU A 34 -11.03 34.10 -28.58
N SER A 35 -11.52 33.31 -27.61
CA SER A 35 -12.97 33.16 -27.34
C SER A 35 -13.29 32.01 -26.37
N ALA A 36 -14.28 32.32 -25.53
CA ALA A 36 -15.24 31.44 -24.86
C ALA A 36 -14.81 30.63 -23.62
N ILE A 37 -15.15 31.24 -22.49
CA ILE A 37 -15.47 30.60 -21.21
C ILE A 37 -16.64 29.62 -21.40
N GLU A 38 -16.50 28.40 -20.90
CA GLU A 38 -17.62 27.64 -20.38
C GLU A 38 -17.19 26.98 -19.06
N GLN A 39 -17.68 27.55 -17.95
CA GLN A 39 -17.70 26.87 -16.67
C GLN A 39 -18.75 25.77 -16.74
N THR A 40 -18.34 24.52 -16.59
CA THR A 40 -19.22 23.46 -16.07
C THR A 40 -18.36 22.35 -15.51
N GLY A 41 -18.59 22.03 -14.24
CA GLY A 41 -18.01 20.87 -13.59
C GLY A 41 -17.42 21.21 -12.25
N ASP A 42 -18.30 21.42 -11.26
CA ASP A 42 -18.00 21.11 -9.87
C ASP A 42 -17.52 19.66 -9.77
N GLU A 43 -16.24 19.39 -10.03
CA GLU A 43 -15.57 18.33 -9.31
C GLU A 43 -15.15 18.93 -7.97
N ALA A 44 -16.14 19.08 -7.09
CA ALA A 44 -15.91 18.98 -5.66
C ALA A 44 -15.33 17.57 -5.44
N ASN A 45 -14.02 17.46 -5.63
CA ASN A 45 -13.18 16.31 -5.29
C ASN A 45 -13.14 16.21 -3.76
N PHE A 46 -14.29 15.93 -3.15
CA PHE A 46 -14.37 15.44 -1.79
C PHE A 46 -13.99 13.96 -1.82
N SER A 47 -12.71 13.67 -2.11
CA SER A 47 -12.12 12.49 -1.49
C SER A 47 -11.91 12.87 -0.03
N SER A 48 -12.91 12.57 0.81
CA SER A 48 -12.71 12.66 2.25
C SER A 48 -11.41 11.92 2.59
N PRO A 49 -10.46 12.57 3.28
CA PRO A 49 -9.21 11.92 3.62
C PRO A 49 -9.51 10.64 4.41
N LEU A 50 -8.80 9.56 4.08
CA LEU A 50 -8.97 8.28 4.77
C LEU A 50 -8.77 8.45 6.28
N ASN A 51 -9.82 8.15 7.03
CA ASN A 51 -9.74 8.07 8.48
C ASN A 51 -9.19 6.70 8.90
N LYS A 52 -7.86 6.58 8.99
CA LYS A 52 -7.19 5.31 9.32
C LYS A 52 -7.64 4.74 10.66
N ASP A 53 -7.78 5.60 11.67
CA ASP A 53 -8.16 5.17 13.02
C ASP A 53 -9.57 4.58 13.06
N GLU A 54 -10.50 5.15 12.29
CA GLU A 54 -11.85 4.60 12.13
C GLU A 54 -11.84 3.25 11.42
N VAL A 55 -11.06 3.10 10.36
CA VAL A 55 -10.89 1.80 9.69
C VAL A 55 -10.33 0.76 10.66
N VAL A 56 -9.23 1.08 11.36
CA VAL A 56 -8.61 0.19 12.34
C VAL A 56 -9.60 -0.19 13.43
N LYS A 57 -10.37 0.76 13.96
CA LYS A 57 -11.43 0.51 14.95
C LYS A 57 -12.50 -0.46 14.43
N ASN A 58 -12.90 -0.32 13.17
CA ASN A 58 -13.98 -1.11 12.58
C ASN A 58 -13.56 -2.56 12.26
N ILE A 59 -12.28 -2.82 12.00
CA ILE A 59 -11.76 -4.16 11.68
C ILE A 59 -11.34 -4.99 12.91
N GLN A 60 -11.36 -4.44 14.11
CA GLN A 60 -10.97 -5.17 15.33
C GLN A 60 -11.82 -6.43 15.53
N GLY A 61 -11.18 -7.48 16.06
CA GLY A 61 -11.82 -8.73 16.45
C GLY A 61 -11.39 -9.93 15.63
N LYS A 62 -12.19 -11.00 15.73
CA LYS A 62 -11.94 -12.27 15.04
C LYS A 62 -12.88 -12.42 13.85
N TRP A 63 -12.33 -12.97 12.78
CA TRP A 63 -12.97 -13.12 11.50
C TRP A 63 -12.71 -14.52 10.98
N LYS A 64 -13.72 -15.13 10.36
CA LYS A 64 -13.64 -16.46 9.76
C LYS A 64 -13.92 -16.37 8.26
N GLU A 65 -13.06 -16.96 7.45
CA GLU A 65 -13.28 -17.07 6.01
C GLU A 65 -14.58 -17.83 5.74
N SER A 66 -15.42 -17.29 4.86
CA SER A 66 -16.75 -17.84 4.61
C SER A 66 -16.72 -19.16 3.83
N GLU A 67 -15.62 -19.42 3.12
CA GLU A 67 -15.43 -20.59 2.27
C GLU A 67 -14.11 -21.28 2.58
N TYR A 68 -13.98 -22.55 2.17
CA TYR A 68 -12.74 -23.32 2.32
C TYR A 68 -11.55 -22.55 1.68
N PRO A 69 -10.39 -22.41 2.34
CA PRO A 69 -9.86 -23.23 3.45
C PRO A 69 -10.24 -22.80 4.88
N TYR A 70 -11.29 -21.98 5.07
CA TYR A 70 -11.81 -21.58 6.39
C TYR A 70 -10.77 -20.93 7.30
N ARG A 71 -9.87 -20.11 6.74
CA ARG A 71 -8.86 -19.40 7.52
C ARG A 71 -9.50 -18.48 8.55
N MET A 72 -8.80 -18.30 9.66
CA MET A 72 -9.16 -17.34 10.68
C MET A 72 -8.24 -16.13 10.58
N MET A 73 -8.79 -14.95 10.82
CA MET A 73 -8.03 -13.72 10.94
C MET A 73 -8.39 -13.06 12.27
N GLU A 74 -7.39 -12.72 13.07
CA GLU A 74 -7.54 -11.99 14.33
C GLU A 74 -6.81 -10.66 14.23
N ILE A 75 -7.54 -9.57 14.43
CA ILE A 75 -6.99 -8.21 14.39
C ILE A 75 -7.11 -7.61 15.79
N SER A 76 -5.98 -7.18 16.34
CA SER A 76 -5.86 -6.57 17.66
C SER A 76 -4.88 -5.40 17.59
N GLY A 77 -5.38 -4.18 17.84
CA GLY A 77 -4.59 -2.97 17.64
C GLY A 77 -4.17 -2.81 16.18
N GLN A 78 -2.86 -2.69 15.95
CA GLN A 78 -2.23 -2.61 14.62
C GLN A 78 -1.53 -3.92 14.22
N GLU A 79 -1.97 -5.03 14.79
CA GLU A 79 -1.45 -6.35 14.48
C GLU A 79 -2.56 -7.27 13.95
N VAL A 80 -2.17 -8.15 13.04
CA VAL A 80 -3.03 -9.18 12.45
C VAL A 80 -2.35 -10.54 12.55
N LYS A 81 -3.15 -11.56 12.85
CA LYS A 81 -2.73 -12.96 12.85
C LYS A 81 -3.65 -13.75 11.95
N PHE A 82 -3.05 -14.51 11.03
CA PHE A 82 -3.76 -15.44 10.16
C PHE A 82 -3.52 -16.86 10.65
N THR A 83 -4.59 -17.64 10.80
CA THR A 83 -4.53 -19.07 11.13
C THR A 83 -5.14 -19.86 9.99
N GLU A 84 -4.39 -20.84 9.48
CA GLU A 84 -4.79 -21.70 8.38
C GLU A 84 -4.62 -23.17 8.76
N GLU A 85 -5.54 -24.02 8.31
CA GLU A 85 -5.47 -25.46 8.56
C GLU A 85 -4.26 -26.06 7.83
N GLY A 86 -3.56 -27.00 8.48
CA GLY A 86 -2.46 -27.74 7.86
C GLY A 86 -1.12 -26.99 7.74
N VAL A 87 -1.02 -25.77 8.27
CA VAL A 87 0.26 -25.04 8.36
C VAL A 87 1.06 -25.53 9.56
N VAL A 88 2.35 -25.85 9.33
CA VAL A 88 3.27 -26.39 10.35
C VAL A 88 3.73 -25.30 11.33
N GLU A 89 3.98 -24.10 10.80
CA GLU A 89 4.43 -22.96 11.60
C GLU A 89 3.26 -22.41 12.44
N PRO A 90 3.48 -22.14 13.74
CA PRO A 90 2.43 -21.55 14.57
C PRO A 90 2.09 -20.13 14.09
N PRO A 91 0.81 -19.74 14.09
CA PRO A 91 0.40 -18.41 13.64
C PRO A 91 0.87 -17.34 14.64
N THR A 92 1.54 -16.31 14.13
CA THR A 92 2.01 -15.16 14.91
C THR A 92 1.28 -13.88 14.50
N PHE A 93 1.20 -12.93 15.44
CA PHE A 93 0.77 -11.57 15.12
C PHE A 93 1.88 -10.86 14.34
N LYS A 94 1.47 -10.08 13.35
CA LYS A 94 2.34 -9.29 12.47
C LYS A 94 1.79 -7.89 12.33
N ALA A 95 2.68 -6.91 12.22
CA ALA A 95 2.28 -5.52 12.06
C ALA A 95 1.60 -5.30 10.70
N PHE A 96 0.51 -4.53 10.69
CA PHE A 96 -0.11 -4.03 9.47
C PHE A 96 -0.26 -2.52 9.48
N GLU A 97 -0.36 -1.94 8.29
CA GLU A 97 -0.67 -0.53 8.09
C GLU A 97 -1.91 -0.34 7.21
N ILE A 98 -2.70 0.69 7.50
CA ILE A 98 -3.81 1.13 6.64
C ILE A 98 -3.39 2.39 5.85
N SER A 99 -3.64 2.39 4.54
CA SER A 99 -3.36 3.51 3.64
C SER A 99 -4.27 3.47 2.41
N ASN A 100 -4.12 4.45 1.50
CA ASN A 100 -4.72 4.40 0.14
C ASN A 100 -3.67 4.07 -0.93
N LYS A 101 -2.49 3.60 -0.51
CA LYS A 101 -1.36 3.32 -1.39
C LYS A 101 -0.50 2.21 -0.82
N CYS A 102 -0.20 1.20 -1.63
CA CYS A 102 0.79 0.21 -1.28
C CYS A 102 2.18 0.86 -1.15
N PRO A 103 2.84 0.80 0.02
CA PRO A 103 4.15 1.42 0.22
C PRO A 103 5.29 0.64 -0.44
N PHE A 104 5.03 -0.59 -0.90
CA PHE A 104 6.02 -1.51 -1.46
C PHE A 104 5.98 -1.54 -2.98
N GLN A 105 7.12 -1.89 -3.60
CA GLN A 105 7.21 -2.18 -5.03
C GLN A 105 6.86 -3.66 -5.28
N VAL A 106 5.57 -3.97 -5.25
CA VAL A 106 5.04 -5.34 -5.43
C VAL A 106 4.03 -5.43 -6.55
N ASN A 107 3.86 -6.64 -7.08
CA ASN A 107 2.94 -6.97 -8.17
C ASN A 107 1.72 -7.78 -7.72
N ASN A 108 1.54 -7.98 -6.39
CA ASN A 108 0.42 -8.72 -5.83
C ASN A 108 -0.87 -7.89 -5.70
N ILE A 109 -0.87 -6.67 -6.22
CA ILE A 109 -2.00 -5.76 -6.23
C ILE A 109 -1.98 -4.94 -7.52
N LYS A 110 -3.15 -4.78 -8.16
CA LYS A 110 -3.36 -4.00 -9.38
C LYS A 110 -4.53 -3.06 -9.18
N GLU A 111 -4.66 -2.03 -10.03
CA GLU A 111 -5.85 -1.15 -10.06
C GLU A 111 -6.17 -0.55 -8.68
N VAL A 112 -5.24 0.22 -8.15
CA VAL A 112 -5.40 0.97 -6.90
C VAL A 112 -5.77 2.41 -7.26
N ASP A 113 -6.98 2.83 -6.88
CA ASP A 113 -7.37 4.23 -6.96
C ASP A 113 -7.17 4.94 -5.62
N LYS A 114 -7.38 6.26 -5.61
CA LYS A 114 -7.22 7.11 -4.42
C LYS A 114 -8.19 6.77 -3.28
N ASN A 115 -9.28 6.06 -3.54
CA ASN A 115 -10.33 5.73 -2.56
C ASN A 115 -10.19 4.29 -2.03
N THR A 116 -9.34 3.48 -2.68
CA THR A 116 -9.09 2.09 -2.30
C THR A 116 -8.36 2.07 -0.96
N ILE A 117 -8.98 1.48 0.05
CA ILE A 117 -8.33 1.22 1.34
C ILE A 117 -7.42 0.00 1.16
N ILE A 118 -6.17 0.13 1.60
CA ILE A 118 -5.15 -0.91 1.51
C ILE A 118 -4.72 -1.29 2.92
N LEU A 119 -4.68 -2.60 3.18
CA LEU A 119 -3.99 -3.20 4.31
C LEU A 119 -2.63 -3.69 3.82
N SER A 120 -1.55 -3.18 4.42
CA SER A 120 -0.18 -3.54 4.09
C SER A 120 0.41 -4.38 5.22
N LEU A 121 0.95 -5.56 4.90
CA LEU A 121 1.68 -6.41 5.83
C LEU A 121 3.17 -6.09 5.70
N THR A 122 3.73 -5.47 6.73
CA THR A 122 5.06 -4.84 6.64
C THR A 122 6.19 -5.86 6.53
N GLU A 123 6.08 -6.99 7.23
CA GLU A 123 7.09 -8.05 7.25
C GLU A 123 7.14 -8.80 5.91
N GLU A 124 5.99 -9.02 5.28
CA GLU A 124 5.86 -9.70 3.99
C GLU A 124 6.05 -8.79 2.78
N GLN A 125 6.10 -7.47 3.01
CA GLN A 125 6.00 -6.46 1.94
C GLN A 125 4.80 -6.70 1.02
N ARG A 126 3.66 -7.10 1.59
CA ARG A 126 2.47 -7.51 0.83
C ARG A 126 1.34 -6.50 1.03
N CYS A 127 0.58 -6.23 -0.02
CA CYS A 127 -0.57 -5.32 0.04
C CYS A 127 -1.87 -6.01 -0.36
N GLU A 128 -2.94 -5.72 0.38
CA GLU A 128 -4.29 -6.22 0.13
C GLU A 128 -5.25 -5.04 0.01
N LYS A 129 -6.16 -5.05 -0.97
CA LYS A 129 -7.32 -4.15 -0.95
C LYS A 129 -8.25 -4.61 0.17
N LEU A 130 -8.60 -3.68 1.06
CA LEU A 130 -9.49 -3.90 2.18
C LEU A 130 -10.85 -3.26 1.90
N LYS A 131 -11.91 -4.04 2.07
CA LYS A 131 -13.29 -3.53 2.07
C LYS A 131 -14.04 -4.08 3.28
N ILE A 132 -14.81 -3.24 3.94
CA ILE A 132 -15.59 -3.59 5.13
C ILE A 132 -17.05 -3.22 4.85
N GLU A 133 -17.94 -4.19 4.95
CA GLU A 133 -19.38 -4.01 4.75
C GLU A 133 -20.12 -4.77 5.85
N ASN A 134 -20.67 -4.04 6.82
CA ASN A 134 -21.30 -4.60 8.01
C ASN A 134 -20.35 -5.58 8.73
N GLU A 135 -20.76 -6.84 8.88
CA GLU A 135 -19.99 -7.93 9.50
C GLU A 135 -19.16 -8.72 8.49
N THR A 136 -18.87 -8.12 7.33
CA THR A 136 -18.06 -8.74 6.28
C THR A 136 -16.80 -7.92 6.06
N LEU A 137 -15.65 -8.60 6.10
CA LEU A 137 -14.35 -8.05 5.73
C LEU A 137 -13.87 -8.78 4.48
N ILE A 138 -13.44 -8.02 3.47
CA ILE A 138 -12.97 -8.57 2.21
C ILE A 138 -11.53 -8.13 2.01
N LEU A 139 -10.64 -9.12 1.80
CA LEU A 139 -9.28 -8.90 1.30
C LEU A 139 -9.23 -9.32 -0.16
N SER A 140 -8.61 -8.52 -1.00
CA SER A 140 -8.47 -8.85 -2.43
C SER A 140 -7.19 -8.30 -3.02
N GLY A 141 -6.71 -8.95 -4.06
CA GLY A 141 -5.46 -8.61 -4.72
C GLY A 141 -5.26 -9.45 -5.98
N TYR A 142 -4.03 -9.54 -6.43
CA TYR A 142 -3.62 -10.30 -7.60
C TYR A 142 -2.63 -11.39 -7.19
N SER A 143 -2.91 -12.64 -7.56
CA SER A 143 -2.00 -13.76 -7.36
C SER A 143 -1.09 -13.90 -8.56
N THR A 144 0.22 -13.75 -8.35
CA THR A 144 1.23 -13.98 -9.39
C THR A 144 1.41 -15.45 -9.73
N ASN A 145 0.99 -16.35 -8.84
CA ASN A 145 1.10 -17.80 -9.05
C ASN A 145 0.01 -18.33 -9.98
N THR A 146 -1.20 -17.77 -9.87
CA THR A 146 -2.37 -18.18 -10.66
C THR A 146 -2.71 -17.19 -11.77
N GLU A 147 -1.96 -16.08 -11.85
CA GLU A 147 -2.18 -14.97 -12.79
C GLU A 147 -3.62 -14.44 -12.79
N ALA A 148 -4.25 -14.43 -11.62
CA ALA A 148 -5.65 -14.06 -11.46
C ALA A 148 -5.86 -13.20 -10.22
N ASP A 149 -6.87 -12.34 -10.27
CA ASP A 149 -7.36 -11.65 -9.09
C ASP A 149 -7.97 -12.66 -8.11
N TYR A 150 -7.76 -12.45 -6.82
CA TYR A 150 -8.41 -13.21 -5.77
C TYR A 150 -9.23 -12.31 -4.87
N LYS A 151 -10.21 -12.93 -4.22
CA LYS A 151 -11.05 -12.31 -3.22
C LYS A 151 -11.25 -13.30 -2.08
N ILE A 152 -10.97 -12.84 -0.88
CA ILE A 152 -11.15 -13.59 0.36
C ILE A 152 -12.22 -12.87 1.16
N VAL A 153 -13.30 -13.59 1.49
CA VAL A 153 -14.42 -13.04 2.24
C VAL A 153 -14.39 -13.61 3.64
N TYR A 154 -14.34 -12.73 4.63
CA TYR A 154 -14.40 -13.08 6.04
C TYR A 154 -15.70 -12.58 6.66
N LYS A 155 -16.25 -13.36 7.58
CA LYS A 155 -17.39 -13.00 8.44
C LYS A 155 -16.91 -12.78 9.86
N LYS A 156 -17.44 -11.73 10.50
CA LYS A 156 -17.13 -11.43 11.89
C LYS A 156 -17.61 -12.59 12.77
N MET A 157 -16.81 -12.95 13.77
CA MET A 157 -17.22 -13.89 14.80
C MET A 157 -17.86 -13.14 15.97
N GLU A 158 -18.91 -13.74 16.54
CA GLU A 158 -19.54 -13.29 17.79
C GLU A 158 -18.60 -13.41 19.00
#